data_AF-A0A1R1XF69-F1
#
_entry.id   AF-A0A1R1XF69-F1
#
_cell.length_a   1.000
_cell.length_b   1.000
_cell.length_c   1.000
_cell.angle_alpha   90.00
_cell.angle_beta   90.00
_cell.angle_gamma   90.00
#
_symmetry.space_group_name_H-M   'P 1'
#
loop_
_entity.id
_entity.type
_entity.pdbx_description
1 polymer ?
#
loop_
_entity_poly.entity_id
_entity_poly.type
_entity_poly.pdbx_seq_one_letter_code
_entity_poly.pdbx_strand_id
1 'polypeptide(L)'
;MSSETGKKVPYPIIDTDPRFTRVVKYCRGIDFLGGVAVAAAGPGLMYWFEKFQPSGNSGAPLRAAMKAAGGIGLIAGFLHMYTQSSSKSLHTPSLP
;
A
#
# COMPACT_ATOMS: atom_id res chain seq x y z
N MET A 1 -40.02 -5.02 7.73
CA MET A 1 -39.08 -4.26 8.57
C MET A 1 -37.84 -3.99 7.73
N SER A 2 -37.72 -2.77 7.23
CA SER A 2 -36.82 -2.34 6.16
C SER A 2 -35.34 -2.36 6.56
N SER A 3 -34.48 -2.85 5.66
CA SER A 3 -33.08 -2.38 5.54
C SER A 3 -32.52 -2.67 4.13
N GLU A 4 -33.28 -2.26 3.11
CA GLU A 4 -32.84 -2.27 1.71
C GLU A 4 -32.01 -1.02 1.37
N THR A 5 -30.76 -0.99 1.83
CA THR A 5 -29.74 -0.15 1.18
C THR A 5 -28.49 -1.00 0.92
N GLY A 6 -28.72 -2.16 0.29
CA GLY A 6 -27.66 -3.10 -0.07
C GLY A 6 -26.83 -2.55 -1.22
N LYS A 7 -25.57 -2.16 -0.95
CA LYS A 7 -24.56 -1.97 -2.00
C LYS A 7 -24.53 -3.25 -2.85
N LYS A 8 -24.94 -3.18 -4.11
CA LYS A 8 -24.79 -4.30 -5.06
C LYS A 8 -23.31 -4.48 -5.35
N VAL A 9 -22.76 -5.57 -4.82
CA VAL A 9 -21.37 -5.96 -4.98
C VAL A 9 -21.29 -7.16 -5.93
N PRO A 10 -20.39 -7.15 -6.93
CA PRO A 10 -20.30 -8.26 -7.90
C PRO A 10 -19.89 -9.61 -7.29
N TYR A 11 -19.40 -9.64 -6.05
CA TYR A 11 -19.03 -10.86 -5.33
C TYR A 11 -19.65 -10.87 -3.93
N PRO A 12 -19.92 -12.07 -3.35
CA PRO A 12 -20.51 -12.17 -2.02
C PRO A 12 -19.56 -11.60 -0.95
N ILE A 13 -20.11 -10.80 -0.03
CA ILE A 13 -19.38 -10.23 1.11
C ILE A 13 -19.03 -11.35 2.08
N ILE A 14 -17.74 -11.59 2.29
CA ILE A 14 -17.24 -12.69 3.14
C ILE A 14 -17.09 -12.27 4.60
N ASP A 15 -16.75 -11.01 4.89
CA ASP A 15 -16.60 -10.50 6.25
C ASP A 15 -16.65 -8.97 6.27
N THR A 16 -17.56 -8.38 7.04
CA THR A 16 -17.79 -6.93 7.10
C THR A 16 -16.80 -6.20 8.01
N ASP A 17 -16.10 -6.90 8.92
CA ASP A 17 -15.10 -6.31 9.82
C ASP A 17 -13.89 -7.24 10.04
N PRO A 18 -12.95 -7.29 9.07
CA PRO A 18 -11.80 -8.17 9.16
C PRO A 18 -10.82 -7.69 10.23
N ARG A 19 -10.63 -8.51 11.27
CA ARG A 19 -9.57 -8.32 12.28
C ARG A 19 -8.17 -8.16 11.64
N PHE A 20 -7.34 -7.29 12.21
CA PHE A 20 -5.97 -6.97 11.71
C PHE A 20 -5.14 -8.21 11.32
N THR A 21 -5.18 -9.28 12.13
CA THR A 21 -4.44 -10.52 11.86
C THR A 21 -4.95 -11.29 10.63
N ARG A 22 -6.23 -11.13 10.25
CA ARG A 22 -6.78 -11.67 8.99
C ARG A 22 -6.20 -10.89 7.82
N VAL A 23 -6.25 -9.56 7.86
CA VAL A 23 -5.77 -8.71 6.76
C VAL A 23 -4.31 -9.03 6.41
N VAL A 24 -3.44 -9.17 7.41
CA VAL A 24 -2.02 -9.50 7.18
C VAL A 24 -1.82 -10.94 6.70
N LYS A 25 -2.62 -11.90 7.19
CA LYS A 25 -2.51 -13.32 6.80
C LYS A 25 -3.06 -13.60 5.40
N TYR A 26 -4.08 -12.85 4.96
CA TYR A 26 -4.68 -12.96 3.63
C TYR A 26 -4.08 -11.99 2.59
N CYS A 27 -3.10 -11.16 2.98
CA CYS A 27 -2.32 -10.38 2.03
C CYS A 27 -1.67 -11.32 1.00
N ARG A 28 -1.99 -11.10 -0.27
CA ARG A 28 -1.39 -11.84 -1.38
C ARG A 28 0.03 -11.30 -1.60
N GLY A 29 0.91 -12.11 -2.18
CA GLY A 29 2.27 -11.65 -2.54
C GLY A 29 2.28 -10.38 -3.41
N ILE A 30 1.23 -10.15 -4.20
CA ILE A 30 1.07 -8.93 -5.01
C ILE A 30 0.83 -7.67 -4.16
N ASP A 31 0.17 -7.78 -3.01
CA ASP A 31 -0.09 -6.65 -2.12
C ASP A 31 1.21 -6.20 -1.44
N PHE A 32 2.09 -7.15 -1.10
CA PHE A 32 3.46 -6.85 -0.66
C PHE A 32 4.29 -6.21 -1.77
N LEU A 33 4.17 -6.68 -3.01
CA LEU A 33 4.86 -6.08 -4.15
C LEU A 33 4.45 -4.61 -4.35
N GLY A 34 3.15 -4.33 -4.25
CA GLY A 34 2.61 -2.97 -4.31
C GLY A 34 3.11 -2.09 -3.16
N GLY A 35 3.10 -2.60 -1.93
CA GLY A 35 3.63 -1.88 -0.76
C GLY A 35 5.12 -1.55 -0.89
N VAL A 36 5.93 -2.51 -1.35
CA VAL A 36 7.37 -2.33 -1.59
C VAL A 36 7.62 -1.33 -2.73
N ALA A 37 6.85 -1.40 -3.82
CA ALA A 37 6.96 -0.46 -4.94
C ALA A 37 6.66 0.98 -4.48
N VAL A 38 5.60 1.17 -3.69
CA VAL A 38 5.23 2.48 -3.12
C VAL A 38 6.31 2.98 -2.16
N ALA A 39 6.84 2.11 -1.31
CA ALA A 39 7.90 2.48 -0.37
C ALA A 39 9.21 2.88 -1.06
N ALA A 40 9.55 2.21 -2.17
CA ALA A 40 10.75 2.50 -2.95
C ALA A 40 10.60 3.70 -3.90
N ALA A 41 9.37 4.04 -4.30
CA ALA A 41 9.11 5.11 -5.27
C ALA A 41 9.64 6.47 -4.79
N GLY A 42 9.37 6.86 -3.54
CA GLY A 42 9.82 8.13 -2.96
C GLY A 42 11.34 8.31 -2.98
N PRO A 43 12.11 7.46 -2.26
CA PRO A 43 13.57 7.53 -2.27
C PRO A 43 14.18 7.26 -3.65
N GLY A 44 13.57 6.36 -4.44
CA GLY A 44 14.03 6.05 -5.80
C GLY A 44 13.96 7.25 -6.74
N LEU A 45 12.85 8.01 -6.70
CA LEU A 45 12.68 9.23 -7.48
C LEU A 45 13.66 10.33 -7.04
N MET A 46 13.86 10.51 -5.74
CA MET A 46 14.86 11.47 -5.24
C MET A 46 16.27 11.15 -5.72
N TYR A 47 16.68 9.88 -5.63
CA TYR A 47 17.99 9.46 -6.12
C TYR A 47 18.12 9.63 -7.65
N TRP A 48 17.06 9.30 -8.39
CA TRP A 48 17.01 9.50 -9.84
C TRP A 48 17.23 10.98 -10.18
N PHE A 49 16.49 11.90 -9.56
CA PHE A 49 16.63 13.33 -9.85
C PHE A 49 18.01 13.88 -9.51
N GLU A 50 18.60 13.48 -8.38
CA GLU A 50 19.99 13.87 -8.05
C GLU A 50 20.99 13.38 -9.11
N LYS A 51 20.77 12.20 -9.69
CA LYS A 51 21.61 11.62 -10.75
C LYS A 51 21.58 12.42 -12.06
N PHE A 52 20.43 13.02 -12.38
CA PHE A 52 20.27 13.82 -13.61
C PHE A 52 20.60 15.30 -13.40
N GLN A 53 20.33 15.83 -12.21
CA GLN A 53 20.61 17.22 -11.84
C GLN A 53 21.35 17.24 -10.50
N PRO A 54 22.70 17.13 -10.53
CA PRO A 54 23.51 17.17 -9.31
C PRO A 54 23.36 18.52 -8.62
N SER A 55 22.93 18.51 -7.36
CA SER A 55 22.69 19.75 -6.61
C SER A 55 23.97 20.46 -6.15
N GLY A 56 25.14 19.82 -6.32
CA GLY A 56 26.45 20.34 -5.88
C GLY A 56 26.66 20.32 -4.36
N ASN A 57 25.71 19.78 -3.59
CA ASN A 57 25.81 19.70 -2.13
C ASN A 57 26.70 18.54 -1.66
N SER A 58 27.15 18.60 -0.40
CA SER A 58 28.02 17.61 0.25
C SER A 58 27.41 16.21 0.47
N GLY A 59 26.28 15.88 -0.16
CA GLY A 59 25.56 14.60 -0.04
C GLY A 59 24.87 14.35 1.31
N ALA A 60 25.24 15.09 2.37
CA ALA A 60 24.56 15.07 3.66
C ALA A 60 23.05 15.40 3.60
N PRO A 61 22.59 16.44 2.89
CA PRO A 61 21.16 16.75 2.82
C PRO A 61 20.37 15.67 2.06
N LEU A 62 20.95 15.09 1.01
CA LEU A 62 20.35 13.96 0.29
C LEU A 62 20.19 12.75 1.21
N ARG A 63 21.21 12.43 2.01
CA ARG A 63 21.12 11.33 3.00
C ARG A 63 20.00 11.55 4.02
N ALA A 64 19.82 12.78 4.51
CA ALA A 64 18.73 13.10 5.41
C ALA A 64 17.36 12.97 4.72
N ALA A 65 17.23 13.50 3.50
CA ALA A 65 16.02 13.40 2.70
C ALA A 65 15.66 11.94 2.37
N MET A 66 16.64 11.10 2.03
CA MET A 66 16.43 9.66 1.76
C MET A 66 15.93 8.90 2.99
N LYS A 67 16.38 9.25 4.19
CA LYS A 67 15.89 8.64 5.45
C LYS A 67 14.46 9.07 5.75
N ALA A 68 14.14 10.34 5.54
CA ALA A 68 12.77 10.86 5.70
C ALA A 68 11.81 10.23 4.66
N ALA A 69 12.20 10.22 3.39
CA ALA A 69 11.44 9.63 2.30
C ALA A 69 11.27 8.12 2.48
N GLY A 70 12.29 7.41 2.95
CA GLY A 70 12.20 5.99 3.31
C GLY A 70 11.24 5.73 4.46
N GLY A 71 11.29 6.54 5.53
CA GLY A 71 10.36 6.42 6.65
C GLY A 71 8.90 6.64 6.24
N ILE A 72 8.63 7.70 5.48
CA ILE A 72 7.29 8.00 4.94
C ILE A 72 6.85 6.92 3.95
N GLY A 73 7.76 6.47 3.08
CA GLY A 73 7.50 5.42 2.10
C GLY A 73 7.12 4.08 2.75
N LEU A 74 7.78 3.70 3.85
CA LEU A 74 7.42 2.49 4.59
C LEU A 74 6.00 2.58 5.19
N ILE A 75 5.65 3.74 5.76
CA ILE A 75 4.31 3.97 6.31
C ILE A 75 3.26 3.93 5.19
N ALA A 76 3.53 4.60 4.06
CA ALA A 76 2.64 4.63 2.91
C ALA A 76 2.48 3.24 2.27
N GLY A 77 3.56 2.49 2.11
CA GLY A 77 3.53 1.13 1.55
C GLY A 77 2.77 0.15 2.44
N PHE A 78 2.96 0.24 3.77
CA PHE A 78 2.19 -0.54 4.73
C PHE A 78 0.69 -0.21 4.65
N LEU A 79 0.34 1.08 4.61
CA LEU A 79 -1.05 1.52 4.53
C LEU A 79 -1.70 1.11 3.19
N HIS A 80 -0.94 1.13 2.10
CA HIS A 80 -1.39 0.68 0.79
C HIS A 80 -1.70 -0.82 0.76
N MET A 81 -0.81 -1.64 1.31
CA MET A 81 -1.03 -3.08 1.49
C MET A 81 -2.27 -3.35 2.36
N TYR A 82 -2.42 -2.62 3.48
CA TYR A 82 -3.55 -2.75 4.39
C TYR A 82 -4.88 -2.43 3.73
N THR A 83 -4.93 -1.35 2.93
CA THR A 83 -6.14 -0.92 2.22
C THR A 83 -6.55 -1.94 1.15
N GLN A 84 -5.60 -2.45 0.35
CA GLN A 84 -5.91 -3.45 -0.68
C GLN A 84 -6.44 -4.76 -0.10
N SER A 85 -5.83 -5.25 0.98
CA SER A 85 -6.23 -6.51 1.62
C SER A 85 -7.58 -6.40 2.32
N SER A 86 -7.87 -5.26 2.97
CA SER A 86 -9.17 -5.00 3.61
C SER A 86 -10.32 -4.92 2.60
N SER A 87 -10.11 -4.27 1.44
CA SER A 87 -11.14 -4.17 0.40
C SER A 87 -11.40 -5.49 -0.33
N LYS A 88 -10.39 -6.36 -0.49
CA LYS A 88 -10.55 -7.63 -1.20
C LYS A 88 -11.08 -8.77 -0.33
N SER A 89 -10.91 -8.72 1.01
CA SER A 89 -11.61 -9.64 1.90
C SER A 89 -13.14 -9.55 1.75
N LEU A 90 -13.65 -8.47 1.18
CA LEU A 90 -15.07 -8.29 0.87
C LEU A 90 -15.48 -8.93 -0.47
N HIS A 91 -14.54 -9.26 -1.37
CA HIS A 91 -14.80 -9.64 -2.77
C HIS A 91 -13.92 -10.80 -3.22
N THR A 92 -14.32 -12.04 -2.95
CA THR A 92 -13.77 -13.23 -3.63
C THR A 92 -14.88 -13.90 -4.43
N PRO A 93 -14.71 -14.13 -5.76
CA PRO A 93 -15.64 -14.96 -6.51
C PRO A 93 -15.59 -16.40 -5.98
N SER A 94 -16.71 -16.90 -5.48
CA SER A 94 -16.95 -18.34 -5.45
C SER A 94 -16.90 -18.83 -6.91
N LEU A 95 -15.99 -19.76 -7.20
CA LEU A 95 -15.98 -20.50 -8.48
C LEU A 95 -17.33 -21.25 -8.66
N PRO A 96 -17.76 -21.49 -9.91
CA PRO A 96 -19.06 -22.08 -10.23
C PRO A 96 -19.29 -23.47 -9.63
#